data_AF-A0A7S2J4B0-F1
#
_entry.id   AF-A0A7S2J4B0-F1
#
_cell.length_a   1.000
_cell.length_b   1.000
_cell.length_c   1.000
_cell.angle_alpha   90.00
_cell.angle_beta   90.00
_cell.angle_gamma   90.00
#
_symmetry.space_group_name_H-M   'P 1'
#
loop_
_entity.id
_entity.type
_entity.pdbx_description
1 polymer ?
#
loop_
_entity_poly.entity_id
_entity_poly.type
_entity_poly.pdbx_seq_one_letter_code
_entity_poly.pdbx_strand_id
1 'polypeptide(L)'
;ALLASSPRIEACPRMSMLWLALIVPAAAVTLVYGVKTTRCICRWRRKQQKLDAINVQYERLRSARQDAVYHHGWATSRGDLKEADAHEAHVIELDRKLQVLRDQYDSVSAGNTDDKWDGSSAALVIEHKSKDR
;
A
#
# COMPACT_ATOMS: atom_id res chain seq x y z
N ALA A 1 2.96 -56.37 32.52
CA ALA A 1 3.35 -56.19 31.11
C ALA A 1 2.09 -56.25 30.25
N LEU A 2 1.57 -55.10 29.83
CA LEU A 2 0.42 -54.97 28.92
C LEU A 2 0.97 -54.61 27.54
N LEU A 3 1.10 -55.59 26.64
CA LEU A 3 1.43 -55.34 25.24
C LEU A 3 0.14 -55.09 24.49
N ALA A 4 -0.15 -53.82 24.21
CA ALA A 4 -1.26 -53.40 23.36
C ALA A 4 -0.98 -53.85 21.91
N SER A 5 -1.82 -54.74 21.38
CA SER A 5 -1.82 -55.11 19.97
C SER A 5 -2.37 -53.95 19.14
N SER A 6 -1.50 -53.33 18.32
CA SER A 6 -1.93 -52.32 17.37
C SER A 6 -2.76 -52.95 16.24
N PRO A 7 -3.91 -52.38 15.85
CA PRO A 7 -4.70 -52.90 14.75
C PRO A 7 -3.95 -52.71 13.43
N ARG A 8 -3.77 -53.80 12.67
CA ARG A 8 -3.31 -53.73 11.28
C ARG A 8 -4.44 -53.16 10.43
N ILE A 9 -4.28 -51.92 10.01
CA ILE A 9 -5.16 -51.30 9.03
C ILE A 9 -4.83 -51.92 7.66
N GLU A 10 -5.54 -52.99 7.29
CA GLU A 10 -5.48 -53.54 5.94
C GLU A 10 -6.28 -52.63 5.01
N ALA A 11 -5.61 -51.66 4.40
CA ALA A 11 -6.20 -50.81 3.39
C ALA A 11 -6.54 -51.65 2.15
N CYS A 12 -7.84 -51.79 1.87
CA CYS A 12 -8.33 -52.54 0.72
C CYS A 12 -7.91 -51.83 -0.59
N PRO A 13 -7.05 -52.44 -1.43
CA PRO A 13 -6.42 -51.76 -2.58
C PRO A 13 -7.42 -51.28 -3.64
N ARG A 14 -8.64 -51.83 -3.66
CA ARG A 14 -9.72 -51.41 -4.57
C ARG A 14 -10.36 -50.07 -4.20
N MET A 15 -10.37 -49.69 -2.91
CA MET A 15 -10.87 -48.37 -2.51
C MET A 15 -9.85 -47.26 -2.77
N SER A 16 -8.54 -47.54 -2.67
CA SER A 16 -7.52 -46.49 -2.88
C SER A 16 -7.46 -46.00 -4.33
N MET A 17 -7.71 -46.88 -5.31
CA MET A 17 -7.74 -46.49 -6.72
C MET A 17 -8.92 -45.58 -7.08
N LEU A 18 -10.09 -45.79 -6.47
CA LEU A 18 -11.25 -44.91 -6.68
C LEU A 18 -11.03 -43.52 -6.09
N TRP A 19 -10.39 -43.42 -4.93
CA TRP A 19 -10.01 -42.13 -4.35
C TRP A 19 -8.99 -41.38 -5.21
N LEU A 20 -7.97 -42.07 -5.73
CA LEU A 20 -6.98 -41.46 -6.62
C LEU A 20 -7.62 -40.93 -7.91
N ALA A 21 -8.56 -41.68 -8.51
CA ALA A 21 -9.30 -41.25 -9.69
C ALA A 21 -10.17 -39.99 -9.45
N LEU A 22 -10.58 -39.73 -8.21
CA LEU A 22 -11.40 -38.58 -7.82
C LEU A 22 -10.53 -37.37 -7.40
N ILE A 23 -9.42 -37.64 -6.71
CA ILE A 23 -8.49 -36.61 -6.22
C ILE A 23 -7.72 -35.95 -7.36
N VAL A 24 -7.25 -36.71 -8.35
CA VAL A 24 -6.45 -36.17 -9.47
C VAL A 24 -7.21 -35.09 -10.27
N PRO A 25 -8.45 -35.31 -10.76
CA PRO A 25 -9.19 -34.27 -11.48
C PRO A 25 -9.60 -33.12 -10.55
N ALA A 26 -9.96 -33.39 -9.30
CA ALA A 26 -10.26 -32.34 -8.33
C ALA A 26 -9.03 -31.43 -8.08
N ALA A 27 -7.84 -32.01 -7.95
CA ALA A 27 -6.58 -31.29 -7.80
C ALA A 27 -6.23 -30.46 -9.05
N ALA A 28 -6.47 -30.99 -10.26
CA ALA A 28 -6.25 -30.24 -11.48
C ALA A 28 -7.17 -29.00 -11.58
N VAL A 29 -8.44 -29.15 -11.19
CA VAL A 29 -9.41 -28.04 -11.15
C VAL A 29 -9.00 -27.00 -10.11
N THR A 30 -8.67 -27.41 -8.88
CA THR A 30 -8.25 -26.46 -7.83
C THR A 30 -6.97 -25.72 -8.19
N LEU A 31 -6.04 -26.35 -8.91
CA LEU A 31 -4.79 -25.72 -9.34
C LEU A 31 -5.04 -24.66 -10.43
N VAL A 32 -5.88 -24.94 -11.43
CA VAL A 32 -6.23 -23.98 -12.49
C VAL A 32 -6.97 -22.76 -11.92
N TYR A 33 -7.97 -22.97 -11.06
CA TYR A 33 -8.69 -21.88 -10.41
C TYR A 33 -7.80 -21.15 -9.39
N GLY A 34 -6.91 -21.85 -8.71
CA GLY A 34 -5.93 -21.30 -7.77
C GLY A 34 -4.96 -20.31 -8.43
N VAL A 35 -4.52 -20.58 -9.65
CA VAL A 35 -3.63 -19.63 -10.38
C VAL A 35 -4.37 -18.33 -10.75
N LYS A 36 -5.67 -18.41 -11.09
CA LYS A 36 -6.46 -17.21 -11.39
C LYS A 36 -6.71 -16.37 -10.13
N THR A 37 -7.09 -17.01 -9.02
CA THR A 37 -7.36 -16.31 -7.76
C THR A 37 -6.10 -15.68 -7.19
N THR A 38 -4.97 -16.40 -7.20
CA THR A 38 -3.67 -15.85 -6.75
C THR A 38 -3.25 -14.63 -7.56
N ARG A 39 -3.42 -14.64 -8.89
CA ARG A 39 -3.14 -13.45 -9.72
C ARG A 39 -4.01 -12.25 -9.35
N CYS A 40 -5.31 -12.45 -9.13
CA CYS A 40 -6.21 -11.37 -8.69
C CYS A 40 -5.81 -10.81 -7.32
N ILE A 41 -5.51 -11.70 -6.36
CA ILE A 41 -5.06 -11.31 -5.02
C ILE A 41 -3.74 -10.54 -5.09
N CYS A 42 -2.78 -10.99 -5.91
CA CYS A 42 -1.51 -10.29 -6.09
C CYS A 42 -1.70 -8.89 -6.69
N ARG A 43 -2.58 -8.72 -7.69
CA ARG A 43 -2.90 -7.40 -8.26
C ARG A 43 -3.56 -6.48 -7.23
N TRP A 44 -4.51 -7.01 -6.47
CA TRP A 44 -5.18 -6.27 -5.40
C TRP A 44 -4.20 -5.85 -4.31
N ARG A 45 -3.31 -6.76 -3.87
CA ARG A 45 -2.27 -6.46 -2.88
C ARG A 45 -1.32 -5.35 -3.35
N ARG A 46 -0.88 -5.38 -4.61
CA ARG A 46 -0.03 -4.31 -5.17
C ARG A 46 -0.74 -2.96 -5.17
N LYS A 47 -2.03 -2.93 -5.52
CA LYS A 47 -2.84 -1.71 -5.43
C LYS A 47 -2.92 -1.22 -3.99
N GLN A 48 -3.19 -2.12 -3.04
CA GLN A 48 -3.28 -1.76 -1.63
C GLN A 48 -1.96 -1.22 -1.07
N GLN A 49 -0.83 -1.84 -1.40
CA GLN A 49 0.49 -1.34 -1.01
C GLN A 49 0.76 0.08 -1.51
N LYS A 50 0.36 0.39 -2.75
CA LYS A 50 0.47 1.76 -3.28
C LYS A 50 -0.43 2.72 -2.49
N LEU A 51 -1.69 2.36 -2.25
CA LEU A 51 -2.61 3.21 -1.47
C LEU A 51 -2.12 3.43 -0.03
N ASP A 52 -1.59 2.41 0.63
CA ASP A 52 -1.03 2.51 1.98
C ASP A 52 0.20 3.43 1.97
N ALA A 53 1.05 3.36 0.94
CA ALA A 53 2.17 4.28 0.78
C ALA A 53 1.71 5.74 0.59
N ILE A 54 0.62 5.99 -0.15
CA ILE A 54 0.02 7.34 -0.27
C ILE A 54 -0.40 7.78 1.11
N ASN A 55 -1.14 6.94 1.81
CA ASN A 55 -1.69 7.28 3.12
C ASN A 55 -0.59 7.64 4.13
N VAL A 56 0.51 6.88 4.15
CA VAL A 56 1.67 7.19 5.01
C VAL A 56 2.27 8.55 4.65
N GLN A 57 2.41 8.87 3.36
CA GLN A 57 2.93 10.19 2.95
C GLN A 57 1.96 11.33 3.28
N TYR A 58 0.65 11.09 3.11
CA TYR A 58 -0.40 12.03 3.46
C TYR A 58 -0.36 12.35 4.97
N GLU A 59 -0.32 11.34 5.83
CA GLU A 59 -0.28 11.54 7.29
C GLU A 59 0.98 12.30 7.72
N ARG A 60 2.12 12.04 7.07
CA ARG A 60 3.37 12.80 7.32
C ARG A 60 3.26 14.27 6.91
N LEU A 61 2.68 14.57 5.75
CA LEU A 61 2.49 15.95 5.29
C LEU A 61 1.43 16.66 6.13
N ARG A 62 0.36 15.95 6.52
CA ARG A 62 -0.71 16.46 7.37
C ARG A 62 -0.18 16.88 8.74
N SER A 63 0.66 16.06 9.37
CA SER A 63 1.26 16.40 10.67
C SER A 63 2.25 17.56 10.54
N ALA A 64 3.11 17.58 9.50
CA ALA A 64 4.01 18.69 9.22
C ALA A 64 3.26 20.02 8.99
N ARG A 65 2.09 19.96 8.33
CA ARG A 65 1.25 21.15 8.11
C ARG A 65 0.67 21.67 9.40
N GLN A 66 0.16 20.79 10.27
CA GLN A 66 -0.37 21.19 11.58
C GLN A 66 0.70 21.89 12.42
N ASP A 67 1.92 21.37 12.39
CA ASP A 67 3.08 21.97 13.05
C ASP A 67 3.42 23.36 12.48
N ALA A 68 3.51 23.49 11.16
CA ALA A 68 3.78 24.78 10.51
C ALA A 68 2.69 25.83 10.78
N VAL A 69 1.41 25.44 10.77
CA VAL A 69 0.28 26.32 11.09
C VAL A 69 0.34 26.78 12.56
N TYR A 70 0.69 25.87 13.46
CA TYR A 70 0.87 26.19 14.88
C TYR A 70 1.98 27.23 15.07
N HIS A 71 3.16 27.02 14.45
CA HIS A 71 4.29 27.93 14.53
C HIS A 71 4.01 29.30 13.89
N HIS A 72 3.29 29.33 12.76
CA HIS A 72 2.82 30.58 12.15
C HIS A 72 1.95 31.41 13.12
N GLY A 73 0.95 30.77 13.76
CA GLY A 73 0.08 31.45 14.72
C GLY A 73 0.85 31.95 15.94
N TRP A 74 1.80 31.16 16.43
CA TRP A 74 2.68 31.56 17.53
C TRP A 74 3.56 32.77 17.18
N ALA A 75 4.26 32.74 16.04
CA ALA A 75 5.09 33.85 15.56
C ALA A 75 4.27 35.14 15.38
N THR A 76 3.08 35.01 14.78
CA THR A 76 2.13 36.13 14.60
C THR A 76 1.75 36.77 15.93
N SER A 77 1.40 35.94 16.94
CA SER A 77 1.04 36.44 18.28
C SER A 77 2.18 37.14 19.01
N ARG A 78 3.44 36.82 18.68
CA ARG A 78 4.64 37.49 19.23
C ARG A 78 5.04 38.75 18.45
N GLY A 79 4.42 39.01 17.31
CA GLY A 79 4.76 40.11 16.42
C GLY A 79 6.02 39.87 15.57
N ASP A 80 6.53 38.63 15.50
CA ASP A 80 7.64 38.28 14.61
C ASP A 80 7.11 37.95 13.22
N LEU A 81 6.94 39.00 12.41
CA LEU A 81 6.36 38.89 11.06
C LEU A 81 7.25 38.11 10.09
N LYS A 82 8.59 38.18 10.26
CA LYS A 82 9.51 37.47 9.35
C LYS A 82 9.43 35.97 9.55
N GLU A 83 9.34 35.53 10.81
CA GLU A 83 9.17 34.11 11.14
C GLU A 83 7.77 33.62 10.72
N ALA A 84 6.73 34.45 10.90
CA ALA A 84 5.39 34.13 10.41
C ALA A 84 5.37 33.93 8.89
N ASP A 85 5.92 34.86 8.11
CA ASP A 85 5.98 34.75 6.63
C ASP A 85 6.70 33.48 6.17
N ALA A 86 7.77 33.07 6.87
CA ALA A 86 8.51 31.85 6.57
C ALA A 86 7.66 30.59 6.81
N HIS A 87 6.90 30.55 7.91
CA HIS A 87 5.99 29.44 8.19
C HIS A 87 4.78 29.42 7.25
N GLU A 88 4.26 30.57 6.84
CA GLU A 88 3.20 30.67 5.83
C GLU A 88 3.67 30.07 4.50
N ALA A 89 4.86 30.45 4.03
CA ALA A 89 5.44 29.90 2.81
C ALA A 89 5.61 28.36 2.91
N HIS A 90 5.97 27.86 4.08
CA HIS A 90 6.08 26.42 4.31
C HIS A 90 4.71 25.71 4.27
N VAL A 91 3.65 26.31 4.84
CA VAL A 91 2.27 25.79 4.75
C VAL A 91 1.82 25.72 3.29
N ILE A 92 2.05 26.76 2.49
CA ILE A 92 1.71 26.78 1.07
C ILE A 92 2.39 25.64 0.31
N GLU A 93 3.67 25.39 0.58
CA GLU A 93 4.40 24.29 -0.05
C GLU A 93 3.87 22.91 0.38
N LEU A 94 3.48 22.75 1.65
CA LEU A 94 2.85 21.52 2.12
C LEU A 94 1.49 21.28 1.47
N ASP A 95 0.68 22.33 1.29
CA ASP A 95 -0.61 22.25 0.61
C ASP A 95 -0.45 21.85 -0.86
N ARG A 96 0.58 22.38 -1.54
CA ARG A 96 0.93 21.96 -2.90
C ARG A 96 1.28 20.47 -2.97
N LYS A 97 2.08 19.96 -2.02
CA LYS A 97 2.45 18.54 -1.97
C LYS A 97 1.25 17.65 -1.68
N LEU A 98 0.35 18.09 -0.79
CA LEU A 98 -0.90 17.37 -0.50
C LEU A 98 -1.79 17.28 -1.73
N GLN A 99 -1.86 18.34 -2.55
CA GLN A 99 -2.60 18.32 -3.81
C GLN A 99 -2.03 17.28 -4.80
N VAL A 100 -0.70 17.26 -4.98
CA VAL A 100 -0.05 16.24 -5.84
C VAL A 100 -0.35 14.83 -5.34
N LEU A 101 -0.32 14.61 -4.03
CA LEU A 101 -0.63 13.33 -3.42
C LEU A 101 -2.10 12.92 -3.66
N ARG A 102 -3.00 13.90 -3.68
CA ARG A 102 -4.42 13.68 -3.98
C ARG A 102 -4.62 13.22 -5.42
N ASP A 103 -3.96 13.89 -6.37
CA ASP A 103 -4.05 13.52 -7.79
C ASP A 103 -3.48 12.10 -8.02
N GLN A 104 -2.43 11.72 -7.28
CA GLN A 104 -1.89 10.36 -7.29
C GLN A 104 -2.88 9.33 -6.72
N TYR A 105 -3.59 9.67 -5.64
CA TYR A 105 -4.63 8.80 -5.08
C TYR A 105 -5.77 8.57 -6.06
N ASP A 106 -6.25 9.64 -6.69
CA ASP A 106 -7.34 9.57 -7.66
C ASP A 106 -6.91 8.70 -8.87
N SER A 107 -5.64 8.80 -9.29
CA SER A 107 -5.07 7.96 -10.36
C SER A 107 -5.00 6.47 -9.99
N VAL A 108 -4.48 6.13 -8.80
CA VAL A 108 -4.34 4.74 -8.34
C VAL A 108 -5.71 4.12 -8.03
N SER A 109 -6.62 4.89 -7.44
CA SER A 109 -7.97 4.43 -7.12
C SER A 109 -8.78 4.10 -8.37
N ALA A 110 -8.67 4.93 -9.42
CA ALA A 110 -9.27 4.72 -10.74
C ALA A 110 -8.72 3.50 -11.51
N GLY A 111 -7.62 2.91 -11.07
CA GLY A 111 -7.04 1.73 -11.71
C GLY A 111 -6.06 2.05 -12.84
N ASN A 112 -5.68 3.32 -13.01
CA ASN A 112 -4.53 3.73 -13.81
C ASN A 112 -3.26 3.36 -13.04
N THR A 113 -2.95 2.07 -12.98
CA THR A 113 -1.66 1.57 -12.50
C THR A 113 -0.63 1.72 -13.61
N ASP A 114 -0.31 2.95 -13.97
CA ASP A 114 0.96 3.20 -14.64
C ASP A 114 2.07 2.87 -13.64
N ASP A 115 3.04 2.07 -14.07
CA ASP A 115 4.12 1.54 -13.24
C ASP A 115 5.14 2.60 -12.79
N LYS A 116 4.91 3.87 -13.10
CA LYS A 116 5.69 5.01 -12.63
C LYS A 116 5.16 5.58 -11.31
N TRP A 117 5.04 4.73 -10.31
CA TRP A 117 5.21 5.23 -8.95
C TRP A 117 6.70 5.08 -8.64
N ASP A 118 7.48 6.13 -8.84
CA ASP A 118 8.69 6.28 -8.04
C ASP A 118 8.25 6.90 -6.70
N GLY A 119 8.72 6.37 -5.57
CA GLY A 119 8.45 7.00 -4.27
C GLY A 119 9.10 8.38 -4.10
N SER A 120 9.53 8.99 -5.19
CA SER A 120 10.42 10.14 -5.29
C SER A 120 9.77 11.34 -5.98
N SER A 121 8.59 11.17 -6.61
CA SER A 121 7.92 12.24 -7.36
C SER A 121 7.57 13.45 -6.51
N ALA A 122 7.25 13.27 -5.21
CA ALA A 122 7.04 14.38 -4.28
C ALA A 122 8.33 15.20 -3.99
N ALA A 123 9.51 14.60 -4.18
CA ALA A 123 10.80 15.28 -4.07
C ALA A 123 11.20 16.00 -5.38
N LEU A 124 10.83 15.45 -6.55
CA LEU A 124 11.17 16.03 -7.86
C LEU A 124 10.43 17.34 -8.18
N VAL A 125 9.21 17.55 -7.66
CA VAL A 125 8.51 18.85 -7.85
C VAL A 125 9.18 19.99 -7.07
N ILE A 126 10.11 19.69 -6.16
CA ILE A 126 10.88 20.70 -5.41
C ILE A 126 12.10 21.15 -6.24
N GLU A 127 12.72 20.25 -6.99
CA GLU A 127 13.97 20.54 -7.69
C GLU A 127 13.76 21.37 -8.96
N HIS A 128 12.66 21.15 -9.69
CA HIS A 128 12.41 21.86 -10.94
C HIS A 128 12.06 23.35 -10.77
N LYS A 129 11.62 23.79 -9.57
CA LYS A 129 11.31 25.20 -9.29
C LYS A 129 12.50 25.99 -8.72
N SER A 130 13.55 25.30 -8.30
CA SER A 130 14.76 25.91 -7.74
C SER A 130 15.75 26.38 -8.83
N LYS A 131 15.65 25.82 -10.05
CA LYS A 131 16.60 26.10 -11.15
C LYS A 131 16.19 27.27 -12.04
N ASP A 132 14.97 27.79 -11.90
CA ASP A 132 14.43 28.90 -12.69
C ASP A 132 14.39 30.24 -11.91
N ARG A 133 15.19 30.39 -10.84
CA ARG A 133 15.45 31.68 -10.18
C ARG A 133 16.91 32.08 -10.26
#